data_AF-A0AAW1QQX1-F1
#
_entry.id   AF-A0AAW1QQX1-F1
#
_cell.length_a   1.000
_cell.length_b   1.000
_cell.length_c   1.000
_cell.angle_alpha   90.00
_cell.angle_beta   90.00
_cell.angle_gamma   90.00
#
_symmetry.space_group_name_H-M   'P 1'
#
loop_
_entity.id
_entity.type
_entity.pdbx_description
1 polymer ?
#
loop_
_entity_poly.entity_id
_entity_poly.type
_entity_poly.pdbx_seq_one_letter_code
_entity_poly.pdbx_strand_id
1 'polypeptide(L)'
;MSARPQPNTAQRTRDDRELASSSAGCQTRCCTLSNIKLPGALVDYLVKPAAGLQEPPPPVPLAPELARERVAQRLEKRLPSPSSYAKDVAEFGWPAGKFQDLLELMQTHRPAEIAGQRFRQLPVALLDPILGQLEEDCAYATPSAADTDFALKLSYAMSDSFNKEEFRMTKFWAMYREEFQVPMKQETIRSAETDGSTTMETAGPGLGLGVNLEVKLDVGSGGGDPRLQNCAYATLWSAGQAQAALRAVCRCPTVLLELAGTNLGISGFVFAEQGCCDQLCHYVSLLVQPKSELMLGLARVCAALRKAIPKMKEFYRSLQTRLPHPPPNPQLLFPYPNTYDTGRQAFLYVERISSLAFRAKSAATDAQVFVKFCKCYSTGAHDTLHAAGYAPRLLCCEPLPGRWLMVVTEFLEDACMWDDAMQKPHEQLHRAVNVLHSAGFVHGDLRGCNVLVAGGQVYVVDLEWAGIMGEAKYPFFMNRADIRWPDGASDNQPITKTHDNWWLHKLMSDLDT
;
A
#
# COMPACT_ATOMS: atom_id res chain seq x y z
N MET A 1 17.10 29.91 -71.21
CA MET A 1 17.62 28.54 -70.95
C MET A 1 17.11 28.13 -69.58
N SER A 2 15.83 27.70 -69.45
CA SER A 2 15.33 26.32 -69.63
C SER A 2 15.96 25.35 -68.61
N ALA A 3 15.25 24.66 -67.71
CA ALA A 3 13.82 24.51 -67.47
C ALA A 3 13.58 23.86 -66.08
N ARG A 4 12.38 24.04 -65.51
CA ARG A 4 11.78 23.11 -64.53
C ARG A 4 11.44 21.78 -65.24
N PRO A 5 11.12 20.72 -64.48
CA PRO A 5 9.69 20.41 -64.34
C PRO A 5 9.27 19.89 -62.94
N GLN A 6 8.11 20.33 -62.47
CA GLN A 6 7.08 19.47 -61.85
C GLN A 6 6.10 19.06 -62.98
N PRO A 7 5.03 18.26 -62.81
CA PRO A 7 4.54 17.44 -61.68
C PRO A 7 4.16 16.00 -62.13
N ASN A 8 3.62 15.15 -61.23
CA ASN A 8 2.37 14.45 -61.60
C ASN A 8 1.57 13.92 -60.40
N THR A 9 0.33 14.38 -60.35
CA THR A 9 -0.83 13.88 -59.63
C THR A 9 -1.38 12.60 -60.26
N ALA A 10 -1.85 11.64 -59.47
CA ALA A 10 -2.92 10.72 -59.88
C ALA A 10 -3.73 10.25 -58.67
N GLN A 11 -4.95 10.78 -58.57
CA GLN A 11 -6.07 10.22 -57.82
C GLN A 11 -6.58 8.95 -58.52
N ARG A 12 -7.07 7.97 -57.75
CA ARG A 12 -8.18 7.04 -58.05
C ARG A 12 -8.52 6.30 -56.73
N THR A 13 -9.54 6.71 -55.98
CA THR A 13 -10.98 6.34 -56.05
C THR A 13 -11.29 4.88 -55.75
N ARG A 14 -12.12 4.70 -54.70
CA ARG A 14 -13.16 3.67 -54.50
C ARG A 14 -12.68 2.23 -54.28
N ASP A 15 -13.30 1.38 -53.49
CA ASP A 15 -14.44 1.39 -52.56
C ASP A 15 -14.31 0.06 -51.76
N ASP A 16 -15.11 -0.07 -50.71
CA ASP A 16 -15.61 -1.32 -50.11
C ASP A 16 -14.81 -2.08 -49.03
N ARG A 17 -15.34 -1.92 -47.80
CA ARG A 17 -15.86 -2.96 -46.88
C ARG A 17 -15.11 -4.29 -46.74
N GLU A 18 -14.60 -4.52 -45.52
CA GLU A 18 -14.77 -5.73 -44.68
C GLU A 18 -14.01 -5.49 -43.35
N LEU A 19 -14.66 -5.25 -42.20
CA LEU A 19 -15.04 -6.26 -41.19
C LEU A 19 -13.99 -7.37 -40.98
N ALA A 20 -13.05 -7.16 -40.04
CA ALA A 20 -12.64 -8.19 -39.08
C ALA A 20 -11.70 -7.63 -37.99
N SER A 21 -12.01 -8.04 -36.76
CA SER A 21 -11.23 -8.06 -35.52
C SER A 21 -9.71 -8.19 -35.65
N SER A 22 -8.97 -7.40 -34.86
CA SER A 22 -7.73 -7.88 -34.24
C SER A 22 -7.45 -7.13 -32.93
N SER A 23 -7.82 -7.77 -31.83
CA SER A 23 -7.25 -7.57 -30.51
C SER A 23 -5.78 -8.02 -30.53
N ALA A 24 -4.84 -7.09 -30.48
CA ALA A 24 -3.44 -7.38 -30.16
C ALA A 24 -2.74 -6.09 -29.75
N GLY A 25 -2.27 -6.01 -28.50
CA GLY A 25 -1.44 -4.88 -28.07
C GLY A 25 -1.39 -4.58 -26.59
N CYS A 26 -1.41 -5.58 -25.70
CA CYS A 26 -0.94 -5.38 -24.32
C CYS A 26 0.19 -6.37 -24.05
N GLN A 27 1.38 -6.04 -24.56
CA GLN A 27 2.62 -6.66 -24.10
C GLN A 27 3.02 -5.95 -22.80
N THR A 28 2.55 -6.48 -21.67
CA THR A 28 2.97 -6.06 -20.34
C THR A 28 4.44 -6.43 -20.16
N ARG A 29 5.30 -5.41 -20.17
CA ARG A 29 6.71 -5.56 -19.76
C ARG A 29 6.73 -5.95 -18.28
N CYS A 30 7.18 -7.18 -18.03
CA CYS A 30 7.50 -7.70 -16.72
C CYS A 30 8.67 -6.90 -16.14
N CYS A 31 8.38 -5.83 -15.40
CA CYS A 31 9.38 -5.08 -14.65
C CYS A 31 9.66 -5.82 -13.33
N THR A 32 10.79 -6.52 -13.31
CA THR A 32 11.44 -7.10 -12.13
C THR A 32 11.61 -6.07 -11.03
N LEU A 33 10.85 -6.23 -9.94
CA LEU A 33 11.10 -5.56 -8.67
C LEU A 33 11.38 -6.59 -7.59
N SER A 34 12.66 -6.73 -7.31
CA SER A 34 13.19 -7.29 -6.08
C SER A 34 13.10 -6.25 -4.96
N ASN A 35 12.78 -6.72 -3.75
CA ASN A 35 12.80 -6.02 -2.45
C ASN A 35 11.47 -5.43 -1.96
N ILE A 36 10.55 -6.31 -1.53
CA ILE A 36 9.69 -6.04 -0.37
C ILE A 36 9.70 -7.30 0.51
N LYS A 37 10.17 -7.13 1.75
CA LYS A 37 10.30 -8.18 2.77
C LYS A 37 8.94 -8.40 3.42
N LEU A 38 8.26 -9.50 3.10
CA LEU A 38 7.08 -9.97 3.82
C LEU A 38 7.42 -11.33 4.45
N PRO A 39 7.64 -11.42 5.77
CA PRO A 39 7.68 -12.72 6.41
C PRO A 39 6.25 -13.26 6.55
N GLY A 40 6.06 -14.54 6.29
CA GLY A 40 4.83 -15.23 6.66
C GLY A 40 4.65 -15.25 8.18
N ALA A 41 3.38 -15.22 8.56
CA ALA A 41 2.84 -15.69 9.82
C ALA A 41 1.36 -15.94 9.52
N LEU A 42 1.06 -17.12 9.02
CA LEU A 42 -0.30 -17.53 8.67
C LEU A 42 -0.49 -18.95 9.21
N VAL A 43 -0.36 -19.08 10.54
CA VAL A 43 -0.74 -20.28 11.30
C VAL A 43 -1.36 -19.95 12.69
N ASP A 44 -1.25 -18.73 13.24
CA ASP A 44 -1.75 -18.46 14.61
C ASP A 44 -3.21 -17.96 14.74
N TYR A 45 -4.10 -18.20 13.76
CA TYR A 45 -5.51 -17.78 13.88
C TYR A 45 -6.56 -18.86 13.57
N LEU A 46 -6.21 -20.14 13.60
CA LEU A 46 -7.16 -21.25 13.34
C LEU A 46 -7.41 -22.20 14.52
N VAL A 47 -7.28 -21.74 15.78
CA VAL A 47 -7.67 -22.57 16.93
C VAL A 47 -8.49 -21.76 17.93
N LYS A 48 -9.77 -22.12 18.07
CA LYS A 48 -10.55 -21.83 19.29
C LYS A 48 -9.83 -22.50 20.46
N PRO A 49 -9.54 -21.80 21.58
CA PRO A 49 -9.08 -22.48 22.78
C PRO A 49 -10.13 -23.51 23.19
N ALA A 50 -9.67 -24.71 23.53
CA ALA A 50 -10.49 -25.69 24.21
C ALA A 50 -11.14 -25.05 25.44
N ALA A 51 -12.44 -25.31 25.61
CA ALA A 51 -13.29 -24.69 26.62
C ALA A 51 -12.67 -24.76 28.02
N GLY A 52 -12.55 -23.61 28.68
CA GLY A 52 -12.18 -23.61 30.09
C GLY A 52 -11.73 -22.29 30.72
N LEU A 53 -12.12 -21.11 30.22
CA LEU A 53 -12.11 -19.87 31.00
C LEU A 53 -13.24 -18.98 30.45
N GLN A 54 -14.19 -18.62 31.29
CA GLN A 54 -15.33 -17.79 30.90
C GLN A 54 -14.80 -16.35 30.72
N GLU A 55 -14.43 -16.01 29.48
CA GLU A 55 -14.06 -14.62 29.14
C GLU A 55 -15.25 -13.69 29.44
N PRO A 56 -14.99 -12.48 29.97
CA PRO A 56 -16.04 -11.49 30.12
C PRO A 56 -16.68 -11.24 28.74
N PRO A 57 -17.99 -10.94 28.67
CA PRO A 57 -18.66 -10.73 27.40
C PRO A 57 -17.89 -9.71 26.56
N PRO A 58 -17.72 -9.96 25.24
CA PRO A 58 -16.99 -9.04 24.38
C PRO A 58 -17.61 -7.66 24.53
N PRO A 59 -16.80 -6.60 24.68
CA PRO A 59 -17.33 -5.24 24.71
C PRO A 59 -18.17 -5.05 23.45
N VAL A 60 -19.37 -4.51 23.62
CA VAL A 60 -20.29 -4.17 22.53
C VAL A 60 -19.48 -3.47 21.43
N PRO A 61 -19.52 -3.93 20.15
CA PRO A 61 -18.77 -3.31 19.08
C PRO A 61 -19.12 -1.83 19.04
N LEU A 62 -18.14 -1.00 19.39
CA LEU A 62 -18.30 0.43 19.27
C LEU A 62 -18.41 0.76 17.79
N ALA A 63 -19.28 1.72 17.46
CA ALA A 63 -19.32 2.23 16.10
C ALA A 63 -17.89 2.66 15.70
N PRO A 64 -17.39 2.22 14.54
CA PRO A 64 -16.09 2.57 13.93
C PRO A 64 -15.50 3.95 14.24
N GLU A 65 -16.34 4.98 14.29
CA GLU A 65 -15.91 6.37 14.45
C GLU A 65 -15.71 6.80 15.88
N LEU A 66 -16.43 6.19 16.82
CA LEU A 66 -16.12 6.31 18.23
C LEU A 66 -14.71 5.78 18.49
N ALA A 67 -14.22 4.82 17.71
CA ALA A 67 -12.85 4.32 17.84
C ALA A 67 -11.81 5.35 17.37
N ARG A 68 -11.95 5.91 16.15
CA ARG A 68 -11.00 6.92 15.61
C ARG A 68 -10.91 8.16 16.49
N GLU A 69 -12.04 8.68 16.97
CA GLU A 69 -12.05 9.87 17.83
C GLU A 69 -11.50 9.56 19.23
N ARG A 70 -11.79 8.37 19.80
CA ARG A 70 -11.15 7.94 21.06
C ARG A 70 -9.64 7.79 20.92
N VAL A 71 -9.16 7.27 19.79
CA VAL A 71 -7.72 7.17 19.50
C VAL A 71 -7.12 8.57 19.42
N ALA A 72 -7.76 9.51 18.73
CA ALA A 72 -7.32 10.90 18.68
C ALA A 72 -7.23 11.53 20.08
N GLN A 73 -8.25 11.39 20.92
CA GLN A 73 -8.25 11.89 22.30
C GLN A 73 -7.16 11.25 23.17
N ARG A 74 -6.91 9.94 23.01
CA ARG A 74 -5.83 9.24 23.71
C ARG A 74 -4.47 9.74 23.27
N LEU A 75 -4.25 9.93 21.97
CA LEU A 75 -3.01 10.48 21.41
C LEU A 75 -2.76 11.90 21.90
N GLU A 76 -3.77 12.77 21.85
CA GLU A 76 -3.69 14.17 22.32
C GLU A 76 -3.30 14.24 23.80
N LYS A 77 -3.84 13.33 24.63
CA LYS A 77 -3.56 13.27 26.07
C LYS A 77 -2.22 12.62 26.42
N ARG A 78 -1.80 11.58 25.70
CA ARG A 78 -0.71 10.67 26.13
C ARG A 78 0.58 10.79 25.34
N LEU A 79 0.54 11.14 24.05
CA LEU A 79 1.76 11.25 23.24
C LEU A 79 2.57 12.46 23.74
N PRO A 80 3.86 12.34 24.10
CA PRO A 80 4.66 13.47 24.53
C PRO A 80 4.98 14.40 23.35
N SER A 81 5.80 15.44 23.57
CA SER A 81 6.27 16.25 22.44
C SER A 81 7.00 15.37 21.43
N PRO A 82 6.86 15.59 20.11
CA PRO A 82 7.46 14.74 19.10
C PRO A 82 8.97 14.54 19.25
N SER A 83 9.70 15.59 19.62
CA SER A 83 11.14 15.52 19.89
C SER A 83 11.49 14.70 21.13
N SER A 84 10.70 14.81 22.21
CA SER A 84 10.86 14.01 23.41
C SER A 84 10.57 12.53 23.13
N TYR A 85 9.47 12.25 22.42
CA TYR A 85 9.12 10.90 21.98
C TYR A 85 10.25 10.23 21.21
N ALA A 86 10.83 10.93 20.23
CA ALA A 86 11.90 10.39 19.41
C ALA A 86 13.21 10.16 20.20
N LYS A 87 13.52 11.03 21.16
CA LYS A 87 14.69 10.90 22.04
C LYS A 87 14.55 9.75 23.03
N ASP A 88 13.40 9.66 23.70
CA ASP A 88 13.14 8.61 24.68
C ASP A 88 13.24 7.22 24.02
N VAL A 89 12.73 7.08 22.80
CA VAL A 89 12.84 5.83 22.04
C VAL A 89 14.30 5.51 21.67
N ALA A 90 15.11 6.52 21.37
CA ALA A 90 16.54 6.35 21.11
C ALA A 90 17.33 5.99 22.39
N GLU A 91 16.97 6.56 23.53
CA GLU A 91 17.63 6.36 24.82
C GLU A 91 17.27 5.03 25.48
N PHE A 92 15.98 4.70 25.55
CA PHE A 92 15.46 3.54 26.29
C PHE A 92 15.16 2.33 25.41
N GLY A 93 15.18 2.50 24.08
CA GLY A 93 14.91 1.44 23.12
C GLY A 93 13.42 1.11 22.93
N TRP A 94 13.12 0.53 21.77
CA TRP A 94 11.86 -0.17 21.50
C TRP A 94 11.95 -1.54 22.20
N PRO A 95 11.03 -2.05 23.03
CA PRO A 95 9.79 -1.56 23.62
C PRO A 95 9.88 -1.60 25.17
N ALA A 96 10.73 -0.78 25.79
CA ALA A 96 10.91 -0.80 27.25
C ALA A 96 10.17 0.36 27.93
N GLY A 97 9.05 0.07 28.61
CA GLY A 97 8.43 0.99 29.58
C GLY A 97 7.28 1.87 29.06
N LYS A 98 7.34 3.19 29.36
CA LYS A 98 6.20 4.13 29.43
C LYS A 98 5.36 4.33 28.15
N PHE A 99 5.80 3.85 26.99
CA PHE A 99 5.21 4.18 25.68
C PHE A 99 4.73 2.98 24.86
N GLN A 100 4.67 1.80 25.46
CA GLN A 100 4.18 0.59 24.79
C GLN A 100 2.78 0.79 24.18
N ASP A 101 1.86 1.36 24.95
CA ASP A 101 0.50 1.68 24.48
C ASP A 101 0.46 2.72 23.35
N LEU A 102 1.50 3.56 23.17
CA LEU A 102 1.54 4.56 22.10
C LEU A 102 2.02 3.96 20.77
N LEU A 103 2.81 2.88 20.83
CA LEU A 103 3.17 2.14 19.62
C LEU A 103 1.94 1.45 19.01
N GLU A 104 0.95 1.09 19.81
CA GLU A 104 -0.34 0.61 19.32
C GLU A 104 -1.17 1.73 18.67
N LEU A 105 -0.91 3.00 18.98
CA LEU A 105 -1.63 4.17 18.46
C LEU A 105 -0.90 4.86 17.29
N MET A 106 0.35 4.47 17.02
CA MET A 106 1.12 4.90 15.84
C MET A 106 1.89 3.72 15.24
N GLN A 107 1.46 3.30 14.07
CA GLN A 107 2.13 2.26 13.30
C GLN A 107 3.17 2.88 12.36
N THR A 108 4.43 2.51 12.55
CA THR A 108 5.57 3.07 11.82
C THR A 108 6.49 1.99 11.22
N HIS A 109 6.06 0.71 11.27
CA HIS A 109 6.85 -0.51 10.98
C HIS A 109 8.03 -0.77 11.95
N ARG A 110 8.13 0.02 13.01
CA ARG A 110 9.19 -0.09 14.01
C ARG A 110 8.59 0.05 15.43
N PRO A 111 8.68 -0.99 16.29
CA PRO A 111 9.18 -2.33 15.99
C PRO A 111 8.26 -3.07 14.98
N ALA A 112 8.77 -4.13 14.35
CA ALA A 112 7.99 -4.92 13.40
C ALA A 112 6.87 -5.73 14.08
N GLU A 113 7.04 -6.03 15.37
CA GLU A 113 6.13 -6.82 16.20
C GLU A 113 6.03 -6.19 17.59
N ILE A 114 4.85 -6.27 18.21
CA ILE A 114 4.59 -5.84 19.58
C ILE A 114 3.88 -6.96 20.31
N ALA A 115 4.43 -7.37 21.46
CA ALA A 115 3.89 -8.45 22.28
C ALA A 115 3.63 -9.75 21.48
N GLY A 116 4.51 -10.06 20.51
CA GLY A 116 4.37 -11.23 19.62
C GLY A 116 3.31 -11.09 18.53
N GLN A 117 2.64 -9.94 18.43
CA GLN A 117 1.66 -9.66 17.39
C GLN A 117 2.23 -8.70 16.34
N ARG A 118 2.03 -9.04 15.07
CA ARG A 118 2.25 -8.10 13.96
C ARG A 118 1.09 -7.15 13.84
N PHE A 119 1.41 -5.91 13.49
CA PHE A 119 0.40 -4.94 13.14
C PHE A 119 -0.38 -5.39 11.91
N ARG A 120 -1.71 -5.38 12.00
CA ARG A 120 -2.60 -5.59 10.86
C ARG A 120 -2.78 -4.30 10.04
N GLN A 121 -1.75 -3.47 9.93
CA GLN A 121 -1.83 -2.19 9.21
C GLN A 121 -2.14 -2.42 7.73
N LEU A 122 -2.97 -1.58 7.14
CA LEU A 122 -3.05 -1.46 5.69
C LEU A 122 -1.95 -0.52 5.19
N PRO A 123 -1.20 -0.89 4.13
CA PRO A 123 -0.25 0.00 3.50
C PRO A 123 -0.88 1.37 3.21
N VAL A 124 -0.14 2.45 3.45
CA VAL A 124 -0.57 3.82 3.19
C VAL A 124 -1.03 3.99 1.74
N ALA A 125 -0.39 3.29 0.80
CA ALA A 125 -0.78 3.25 -0.61
C ALA A 125 -2.19 2.69 -0.88
N LEU A 126 -2.75 1.89 0.04
CA LEU A 126 -4.15 1.42 -0.02
C LEU A 126 -5.10 2.30 0.79
N LEU A 127 -4.59 3.22 1.59
CA LEU A 127 -5.37 4.16 2.40
C LEU A 127 -5.52 5.53 1.74
N ASP A 128 -4.58 5.90 0.88
CA ASP A 128 -4.59 7.13 0.09
C ASP A 128 -3.96 6.95 -1.31
N PRO A 129 -4.67 7.30 -2.41
CA PRO A 129 -4.18 7.10 -3.77
C PRO A 129 -3.05 8.07 -4.15
N ILE A 130 -2.97 9.25 -3.54
CA ILE A 130 -1.93 10.24 -3.85
C ILE A 130 -0.59 9.73 -3.30
N LEU A 131 -0.60 9.23 -2.06
CA LEU A 131 0.58 8.65 -1.43
C LEU A 131 1.00 7.34 -2.11
N GLY A 132 0.04 6.52 -2.56
CA GLY A 132 0.35 5.34 -3.39
C GLY A 132 1.02 5.72 -4.72
N GLN A 133 0.54 6.77 -5.40
CA GLN A 133 1.19 7.24 -6.63
C GLN A 133 2.57 7.85 -6.36
N LEU A 134 2.73 8.54 -5.23
CA LEU A 134 4.01 9.10 -4.80
C LEU A 134 5.05 7.98 -4.59
N GLU A 135 4.68 6.89 -3.91
CA GLU A 135 5.53 5.70 -3.75
C GLU A 135 6.01 5.17 -5.12
N GLU A 136 5.07 4.98 -6.05
CA GLU A 136 5.37 4.45 -7.38
C GLU A 136 6.26 5.39 -8.20
N ASP A 137 5.94 6.69 -8.20
CA ASP A 137 6.69 7.70 -8.95
C ASP A 137 8.11 7.88 -8.39
N CYS A 138 8.31 7.81 -7.07
CA CYS A 138 9.65 7.83 -6.48
C CYS A 138 10.54 6.71 -7.01
N ALA A 139 9.96 5.56 -7.35
CA ALA A 139 10.71 4.42 -7.85
C ALA A 139 10.86 4.40 -9.39
N TYR A 140 9.81 4.79 -10.13
CA TYR A 140 9.72 4.55 -11.59
C TYR A 140 9.44 5.79 -12.45
N ALA A 141 9.26 6.97 -11.88
CA ALA A 141 9.05 8.17 -12.69
C ALA A 141 10.22 8.37 -13.66
N THR A 142 9.91 8.87 -14.85
CA THR A 142 10.90 9.43 -15.77
C THR A 142 11.05 10.91 -15.45
N PRO A 143 12.18 11.36 -14.88
CA PRO A 143 12.36 12.77 -14.52
C PRO A 143 12.42 13.65 -15.77
N SER A 144 11.84 14.85 -15.67
CA SER A 144 12.00 15.91 -16.67
C SER A 144 13.30 16.69 -16.47
N ALA A 145 13.64 17.56 -17.41
CA ALA A 145 14.78 18.47 -17.28
C ALA A 145 14.67 19.37 -16.02
N ALA A 146 13.46 19.86 -15.72
CA ALA A 146 13.23 20.65 -14.51
C ALA A 146 13.48 19.85 -13.22
N ASP A 147 13.15 18.55 -13.23
CA ASP A 147 13.37 17.68 -12.07
C ASP A 147 14.87 17.40 -11.86
N THR A 148 15.63 17.18 -12.94
CA THR A 148 17.08 17.00 -12.87
C THR A 148 17.80 18.28 -12.47
N ASP A 149 17.36 19.42 -12.99
CA ASP A 149 17.93 20.74 -12.65
C ASP A 149 17.68 21.07 -11.17
N PHE A 150 16.46 20.82 -10.68
CA PHE A 150 16.15 21.01 -9.27
C PHE A 150 16.91 20.04 -8.37
N ALA A 151 16.99 18.75 -8.74
CA ALA A 151 17.79 17.78 -7.99
C ALA A 151 19.26 18.22 -7.87
N LEU A 152 19.86 18.71 -8.97
CA LEU A 152 21.22 19.23 -8.95
C LEU A 152 21.38 20.44 -8.04
N LYS A 153 20.47 21.43 -8.16
CA LYS A 153 20.46 22.61 -7.28
C LYS A 153 20.33 22.19 -5.81
N LEU A 154 19.39 21.30 -5.50
CA LEU A 154 19.12 20.80 -4.16
C LEU A 154 20.33 20.07 -3.58
N SER A 155 20.99 19.22 -4.37
CA SER A 155 22.22 18.54 -3.98
C SER A 155 23.33 19.51 -3.59
N TYR A 156 23.60 20.52 -4.43
CA TYR A 156 24.62 21.53 -4.12
C TYR A 156 24.30 22.31 -2.85
N ALA A 157 23.04 22.74 -2.69
CA ALA A 157 22.65 23.55 -1.53
C ALA A 157 22.61 22.74 -0.23
N MET A 158 22.09 21.52 -0.26
CA MET A 158 21.91 20.70 0.95
C MET A 158 23.15 19.88 1.33
N SER A 159 24.15 19.80 0.45
CA SER A 159 25.49 19.26 0.77
C SER A 159 26.45 20.31 1.33
N ASP A 160 26.01 21.57 1.46
CA ASP A 160 26.82 22.62 2.09
C ASP A 160 26.94 22.41 3.61
N SER A 161 27.91 23.08 4.22
CA SER A 161 28.11 23.09 5.67
C SER A 161 27.08 23.97 6.37
N PHE A 162 26.37 23.39 7.33
CA PHE A 162 25.43 24.12 8.19
C PHE A 162 25.83 23.95 9.65
N ASN A 163 25.93 25.06 10.39
CA ASN A 163 26.22 25.04 11.83
C ASN A 163 24.96 25.20 12.70
N LYS A 164 23.80 25.45 12.09
CA LYS A 164 22.49 25.57 12.75
C LYS A 164 21.39 24.99 11.87
N GLU A 165 20.47 24.25 12.49
CA GLU A 165 19.30 23.65 11.80
C GLU A 165 18.44 24.73 11.14
N GLU A 166 18.24 25.87 11.82
CA GLU A 166 17.48 27.02 11.32
C GLU A 166 17.97 27.54 9.94
N PHE A 167 19.29 27.63 9.74
CA PHE A 167 19.85 28.10 8.47
C PHE A 167 19.64 27.09 7.35
N ARG A 168 19.79 25.80 7.68
CA ARG A 168 19.55 24.70 6.74
C ARG A 168 18.08 24.63 6.33
N MET A 169 17.21 24.67 7.31
CA MET A 169 15.76 24.71 7.17
C MET A 169 15.32 25.87 6.27
N THR A 170 15.75 27.09 6.58
CA THR A 170 15.39 28.29 5.81
C THR A 170 15.88 28.20 4.35
N LYS A 171 17.08 27.64 4.13
CA LYS A 171 17.61 27.41 2.78
C LYS A 171 16.75 26.40 2.02
N PHE A 172 16.37 25.29 2.65
CA PHE A 172 15.48 24.30 2.04
C PHE A 172 14.11 24.90 1.70
N TRP A 173 13.51 25.69 2.60
CA TRP A 173 12.23 26.34 2.37
C TRP A 173 12.24 27.27 1.15
N ALA A 174 13.31 28.06 0.97
CA ALA A 174 13.43 28.96 -0.16
C ALA A 174 13.39 28.18 -1.49
N MET A 175 14.13 27.08 -1.57
CA MET A 175 14.19 26.21 -2.74
C MET A 175 12.87 25.47 -2.97
N TYR A 176 12.27 24.92 -1.90
CA TYR A 176 10.96 24.27 -1.96
C TYR A 176 9.88 25.22 -2.47
N ARG A 177 9.86 26.46 -1.97
CA ARG A 177 8.89 27.48 -2.38
C ARG A 177 9.06 27.87 -3.84
N GLU A 178 10.30 28.06 -4.30
CA GLU A 178 10.60 28.37 -5.70
C GLU A 178 10.11 27.24 -6.61
N GLU A 179 10.40 26.00 -6.23
CA GLU A 179 10.14 24.83 -7.07
C GLU A 179 8.66 24.42 -7.14
N PHE A 180 8.01 24.34 -5.97
CA PHE A 180 6.65 23.80 -5.86
C PHE A 180 5.57 24.89 -5.75
N GLN A 181 5.96 26.17 -5.65
CA GLN A 181 5.05 27.31 -5.52
C GLN A 181 4.12 27.21 -4.31
N VAL A 182 4.59 26.55 -3.25
CA VAL A 182 3.88 26.43 -1.97
C VAL A 182 4.84 26.79 -0.84
N PRO A 183 4.45 27.66 0.11
CA PRO A 183 5.34 28.03 1.22
C PRO A 183 5.41 26.92 2.28
N MET A 184 6.52 26.93 3.01
CA MET A 184 6.66 26.26 4.30
C MET A 184 6.71 27.32 5.40
N LYS A 185 6.15 26.99 6.56
CA LYS A 185 6.26 27.77 7.80
C LYS A 185 6.33 26.83 9.00
N GLN A 186 6.83 27.31 10.13
CA GLN A 186 6.71 26.55 11.38
C GLN A 186 5.24 26.57 11.82
N GLU A 187 4.78 25.43 12.31
CA GLU A 187 3.49 25.30 12.97
C GLU A 187 3.74 24.87 14.41
N THR A 188 3.01 25.49 15.35
CA THR A 188 3.05 25.11 16.75
C THR A 188 2.06 23.98 16.99
N ILE A 189 2.57 22.78 17.29
CA ILE A 189 1.78 21.62 17.65
C ILE A 189 1.97 21.39 19.15
N ARG A 190 0.98 21.79 19.94
CA ARG A 190 1.02 21.88 21.41
C ARG A 190 2.15 22.80 21.87
N SER A 191 3.21 22.26 22.44
CA SER A 191 4.35 23.00 22.98
C SER A 191 5.62 22.84 22.14
N ALA A 192 5.51 22.28 20.94
CA ALA A 192 6.61 22.01 20.03
C ALA A 192 6.35 22.66 18.67
N GLU A 193 7.42 23.06 17.99
CA GLU A 193 7.36 23.70 16.68
C GLU A 193 7.93 22.76 15.62
N THR A 194 7.28 22.71 14.47
CA THR A 194 7.80 21.99 13.31
C THR A 194 8.96 22.74 12.66
N ASP A 195 9.82 22.02 11.95
CA ASP A 195 10.87 22.61 11.11
C ASP A 195 10.34 23.07 9.75
N GLY A 196 9.04 22.97 9.51
CA GLY A 196 8.42 23.38 8.26
C GLY A 196 7.19 22.57 7.94
N SER A 197 6.11 23.26 7.66
CA SER A 197 4.84 22.66 7.31
C SER A 197 4.23 23.43 6.16
N THR A 198 3.66 22.68 5.22
CA THR A 198 2.74 23.20 4.22
C THR A 198 1.33 22.83 4.66
N THR A 199 0.57 23.83 5.10
CA THR A 199 -0.85 23.68 5.39
C THR A 199 -1.68 23.89 4.13
N MET A 200 -2.75 23.11 4.00
CA MET A 200 -3.65 23.10 2.84
C MET A 200 -5.03 23.57 3.28
N GLU A 201 -5.55 24.56 2.57
CA GLU A 201 -6.90 25.07 2.79
C GLU A 201 -7.95 24.01 2.45
N THR A 202 -9.01 23.97 3.25
CA THR A 202 -10.20 23.16 3.00
C THR A 202 -11.38 24.05 2.64
N ALA A 203 -12.48 23.49 2.12
CA ALA A 203 -13.68 24.27 1.82
C ALA A 203 -14.53 24.61 3.06
N GLY A 204 -14.03 24.37 4.28
CA GLY A 204 -14.67 24.74 5.54
C GLY A 204 -13.65 24.98 6.66
N PRO A 205 -14.01 24.82 7.95
CA PRO A 205 -13.07 25.04 9.05
C PRO A 205 -12.00 23.94 9.09
N GLY A 206 -10.74 24.35 9.33
CA GLY A 206 -9.61 23.45 9.46
C GLY A 206 -8.62 23.53 8.29
N LEU A 207 -7.38 23.19 8.59
CA LEU A 207 -6.27 23.15 7.64
C LEU A 207 -5.72 21.73 7.59
N GLY A 208 -5.61 21.17 6.39
CA GLY A 208 -4.88 19.93 6.19
C GLY A 208 -3.38 20.15 6.37
N LEU A 209 -2.67 19.16 6.92
CA LEU A 209 -1.21 19.13 6.84
C LEU A 209 -0.85 18.41 5.55
N GLY A 210 -0.45 19.15 4.52
CA GLY A 210 -0.14 18.57 3.21
C GLY A 210 1.27 17.99 3.16
N VAL A 211 2.24 18.76 3.68
CA VAL A 211 3.65 18.36 3.78
C VAL A 211 4.19 18.77 5.15
N ASN A 212 4.98 17.91 5.79
CA ASN A 212 5.71 18.26 7.01
C ASN A 212 7.20 17.88 6.90
N LEU A 213 8.07 18.79 7.33
CA LEU A 213 9.51 18.68 7.27
C LEU A 213 10.07 18.54 8.68
N GLU A 214 11.02 17.63 8.85
CA GLU A 214 11.89 17.53 10.02
C GLU A 214 13.35 17.59 9.53
N VAL A 215 14.14 18.47 10.13
CA VAL A 215 15.52 18.78 9.73
C VAL A 215 16.49 18.43 10.87
N LYS A 216 17.55 17.71 10.53
CA LYS A 216 18.73 17.51 11.38
C LYS A 216 19.99 17.94 10.63
N LEU A 217 20.99 18.43 11.38
CA LEU A 217 22.31 18.75 10.78
C LEU A 217 22.96 17.52 10.16
N ASP A 218 23.00 16.41 10.89
CA ASP A 218 23.56 15.14 10.41
C ASP A 218 22.76 13.96 10.95
N VAL A 219 23.00 12.78 10.35
CA VAL A 219 22.44 11.52 10.85
C VAL A 219 22.89 11.29 12.30
N GLY A 220 21.92 11.08 13.19
CA GLY A 220 22.17 10.91 14.64
C GLY A 220 22.28 12.23 15.43
N SER A 221 22.27 13.39 14.77
CA SER A 221 22.21 14.68 15.47
C SER A 221 20.85 14.89 16.14
N GLY A 222 20.83 15.62 17.26
CA GLY A 222 19.59 15.94 17.97
C GLY A 222 19.00 14.82 18.83
N GLY A 223 19.61 13.61 18.82
CA GLY A 223 19.29 12.50 19.73
C GLY A 223 17.98 11.75 19.45
N GLY A 224 17.23 12.09 18.40
CA GLY A 224 15.99 11.43 18.01
C GLY A 224 15.94 11.12 16.52
N ASP A 225 15.20 10.07 16.16
CA ASP A 225 14.97 9.69 14.76
C ASP A 225 14.05 10.71 14.07
N PRO A 226 14.50 11.42 13.01
CA PRO A 226 13.70 12.46 12.35
C PRO A 226 12.41 11.91 11.74
N ARG A 227 12.39 10.67 11.25
CA ARG A 227 11.18 10.04 10.71
C ARG A 227 10.16 9.80 11.79
N LEU A 228 10.59 9.30 12.95
CA LEU A 228 9.71 9.07 14.08
C LEU A 228 9.15 10.38 14.62
N GLN A 229 10.01 11.40 14.74
CA GLN A 229 9.61 12.73 15.16
C GLN A 229 8.60 13.35 14.18
N ASN A 230 8.85 13.26 12.88
CA ASN A 230 7.96 13.78 11.85
C ASN A 230 6.59 13.06 11.84
N CYS A 231 6.59 11.74 11.99
CA CYS A 231 5.37 10.96 12.17
C CYS A 231 4.58 11.41 13.40
N ALA A 232 5.25 11.65 14.53
CA ALA A 232 4.58 12.11 15.75
C ALA A 232 3.97 13.51 15.59
N TYR A 233 4.61 14.42 14.84
CA TYR A 233 4.00 15.70 14.47
C TYR A 233 2.72 15.52 13.64
N ALA A 234 2.78 14.72 12.57
CA ALA A 234 1.61 14.47 11.72
C ALA A 234 0.46 13.80 12.48
N THR A 235 0.78 12.87 13.39
CA THR A 235 -0.19 12.25 14.30
C THR A 235 -0.84 13.26 15.22
N LEU A 236 -0.05 14.09 15.93
CA LEU A 236 -0.60 15.09 16.85
C LEU A 236 -1.42 16.17 16.14
N TRP A 237 -0.95 16.64 14.98
CA TRP A 237 -1.73 17.55 14.14
C TRP A 237 -3.08 16.94 13.81
N SER A 238 -3.04 15.73 13.25
CA SER A 238 -4.26 15.04 12.81
C SER A 238 -5.19 14.74 13.96
N ALA A 239 -4.69 14.41 15.15
CA ALA A 239 -5.47 14.09 16.34
C ALA A 239 -6.07 15.33 17.05
N GLY A 240 -5.51 16.53 16.84
CA GLY A 240 -5.92 17.74 17.55
C GLY A 240 -7.38 18.13 17.31
N GLN A 241 -8.02 18.75 18.30
CA GLN A 241 -9.44 19.13 18.23
C GLN A 241 -9.79 20.00 17.01
N ALA A 242 -8.88 20.87 16.57
CA ALA A 242 -9.06 21.70 15.38
C ALA A 242 -9.26 20.89 14.08
N GLN A 243 -8.82 19.63 14.06
CA GLN A 243 -8.91 18.73 12.90
C GLN A 243 -10.01 17.69 13.02
N ALA A 244 -10.88 17.75 14.04
CA ALA A 244 -11.95 16.77 14.24
C ALA A 244 -12.89 16.68 13.02
N ALA A 245 -13.29 17.83 12.45
CA ALA A 245 -14.13 17.86 11.25
C ALA A 245 -13.44 17.25 10.03
N LEU A 246 -12.13 17.45 9.89
CA LEU A 246 -11.33 16.92 8.80
C LEU A 246 -11.14 15.40 8.92
N ARG A 247 -10.81 14.91 10.12
CA ARG A 247 -10.70 13.47 10.43
C ARG A 247 -12.00 12.72 10.18
N ALA A 248 -13.15 13.36 10.41
CA ALA A 248 -14.45 12.75 10.20
C ALA A 248 -14.74 12.45 8.73
N VAL A 249 -14.16 13.21 7.79
CA VAL A 249 -14.40 13.05 6.34
C VAL A 249 -13.24 12.44 5.58
N CYS A 250 -12.03 12.42 6.15
CA CYS A 250 -10.85 11.87 5.48
C CYS A 250 -9.83 11.25 6.44
N ARG A 251 -8.77 10.66 5.87
CA ARG A 251 -7.64 10.08 6.61
C ARG A 251 -6.46 11.05 6.76
N CYS A 252 -6.65 12.35 6.56
CA CYS A 252 -5.62 13.40 6.73
C CYS A 252 -4.25 13.02 6.10
N PRO A 253 -4.20 12.68 4.79
CA PRO A 253 -2.96 12.27 4.14
C PRO A 253 -1.90 13.39 4.17
N THR A 254 -0.66 13.03 4.52
CA THR A 254 0.46 13.97 4.64
C THR A 254 1.72 13.37 4.01
N VAL A 255 2.47 14.17 3.26
CA VAL A 255 3.83 13.83 2.84
C VAL A 255 4.82 14.27 3.92
N LEU A 256 5.65 13.35 4.40
CA LEU A 256 6.68 13.62 5.38
C LEU A 256 8.05 13.66 4.70
N LEU A 257 8.78 14.75 4.92
CA LEU A 257 10.15 14.96 4.45
C LEU A 257 11.11 14.89 5.63
N GLU A 258 12.07 13.98 5.57
CA GLU A 258 13.07 13.81 6.62
C GLU A 258 14.46 14.18 6.12
N LEU A 259 14.96 15.36 6.46
CA LEU A 259 16.25 15.86 6.01
C LEU A 259 17.31 15.69 7.11
N ALA A 260 18.23 14.75 6.96
CA ALA A 260 19.30 14.52 7.94
C ALA A 260 20.66 14.29 7.27
N GLY A 261 21.59 15.22 7.48
CA GLY A 261 22.85 15.22 6.74
C GLY A 261 22.56 15.25 5.24
N THR A 262 23.30 14.48 4.44
CA THR A 262 23.08 14.39 2.98
C THR A 262 22.01 13.38 2.57
N ASN A 263 21.06 13.09 3.46
CA ASN A 263 19.97 12.13 3.20
C ASN A 263 18.62 12.82 3.28
N LEU A 264 17.75 12.50 2.30
CA LEU A 264 16.35 12.89 2.31
C LEU A 264 15.47 11.63 2.32
N GLY A 265 14.66 11.50 3.36
CA GLY A 265 13.60 10.49 3.46
C GLY A 265 12.26 11.06 2.97
N ILE A 266 11.46 10.19 2.34
CA ILE A 266 10.08 10.47 1.96
C ILE A 266 9.19 9.41 2.58
N SER A 267 8.36 9.82 3.53
CA SER A 267 7.35 8.96 4.14
C SER A 267 5.93 9.48 3.84
N GLY A 268 4.97 8.58 3.84
CA GLY A 268 3.55 8.88 3.70
C GLY A 268 2.86 8.63 5.01
N PHE A 269 2.04 9.58 5.44
CA PHE A 269 1.26 9.47 6.66
C PHE A 269 -0.23 9.56 6.37
N VAL A 270 -1.03 8.74 7.08
CA VAL A 270 -2.48 8.87 7.16
C VAL A 270 -2.96 8.60 8.58
N PHE A 271 -4.03 9.27 8.97
CA PHE A 271 -4.79 9.01 10.19
C PHE A 271 -6.00 8.10 9.88
N ALA A 272 -5.78 6.78 9.92
CA ALA A 272 -6.82 5.77 9.73
C ALA A 272 -7.52 5.49 11.09
N GLU A 273 -7.54 4.24 11.56
CA GLU A 273 -7.86 3.90 12.96
C GLU A 273 -6.87 4.50 13.94
N GLN A 274 -5.65 4.72 13.47
CA GLN A 274 -4.49 5.20 14.18
C GLN A 274 -3.57 5.97 13.24
N GLY A 275 -2.50 6.56 13.77
CA GLY A 275 -1.46 7.15 12.93
C GLY A 275 -0.71 6.05 12.18
N CYS A 276 -0.70 6.11 10.85
CA CYS A 276 -0.08 5.12 9.97
C CYS A 276 0.99 5.81 9.14
N CYS A 277 2.24 5.33 9.22
CA CYS A 277 3.37 5.93 8.51
C CYS A 277 4.23 4.87 7.82
N ASP A 278 4.28 4.96 6.49
CA ASP A 278 5.06 4.09 5.63
C ASP A 278 6.20 4.89 5.00
N GLN A 279 7.40 4.31 4.92
CA GLN A 279 8.47 4.87 4.12
C GLN A 279 8.18 4.58 2.64
N LEU A 280 8.03 5.62 1.81
CA LEU A 280 7.57 5.48 0.42
C LEU A 280 8.72 5.22 -0.57
N CYS A 281 9.95 5.56 -0.19
CA CYS A 281 11.13 5.24 -0.98
C CYS A 281 12.36 5.08 -0.09
N HIS A 282 13.44 4.54 -0.65
CA HIS A 282 14.76 4.58 -0.01
C HIS A 282 15.16 6.02 0.32
N TYR A 283 15.99 6.21 1.34
CA TYR A 283 16.65 7.49 1.55
C TYR A 283 17.44 7.86 0.29
N VAL A 284 17.12 9.00 -0.30
CA VAL A 284 17.85 9.49 -1.46
C VAL A 284 19.04 10.34 -1.03
N SER A 285 20.15 10.18 -1.74
CA SER A 285 21.36 10.93 -1.46
C SER A 285 21.26 12.33 -2.07
N LEU A 286 21.61 13.33 -1.27
CA LEU A 286 21.77 14.72 -1.68
C LEU A 286 23.21 15.01 -2.14
N LEU A 287 24.11 14.03 -2.13
CA LEU A 287 25.47 14.19 -2.62
C LEU A 287 25.48 14.50 -4.13
N VAL A 288 26.41 15.37 -4.54
CA VAL A 288 26.54 15.77 -5.95
C VAL A 288 27.23 14.66 -6.75
N GLN A 289 26.44 13.80 -7.40
CA GLN A 289 26.90 12.66 -8.18
C GLN A 289 26.09 12.49 -9.48
N PRO A 290 26.21 13.40 -10.47
CA PRO A 290 25.29 13.49 -11.62
C PRO A 290 25.26 12.27 -12.55
N LYS A 291 26.16 11.31 -12.38
CA LYS A 291 26.22 10.07 -13.16
C LYS A 291 25.79 8.83 -12.35
N SER A 292 25.38 8.99 -11.09
CA SER A 292 25.00 7.87 -10.23
C SER A 292 23.49 7.62 -10.24
N GLU A 293 23.10 6.35 -10.09
CA GLU A 293 21.70 5.97 -9.87
C GLU A 293 21.11 6.61 -8.59
N LEU A 294 21.96 6.97 -7.62
CA LEU A 294 21.53 7.69 -6.41
C LEU A 294 20.97 9.07 -6.75
N MET A 295 21.63 9.82 -7.64
CA MET A 295 21.18 11.14 -8.05
C MET A 295 19.97 11.06 -9.00
N LEU A 296 19.87 10.00 -9.80
CA LEU A 296 18.64 9.70 -10.54
C LEU A 296 17.47 9.43 -9.58
N GLY A 297 17.70 8.72 -8.48
CA GLY A 297 16.72 8.52 -7.41
C GLY A 297 16.21 9.84 -6.84
N LEU A 298 17.10 10.81 -6.57
CA LEU A 298 16.70 12.16 -6.15
C LEU A 298 15.84 12.86 -7.23
N ALA A 299 16.22 12.79 -8.50
CA ALA A 299 15.43 13.38 -9.58
C ALA A 299 14.02 12.74 -9.70
N ARG A 300 13.89 11.43 -9.46
CA ARG A 300 12.58 10.75 -9.39
C ARG A 300 11.74 11.27 -8.23
N VAL A 301 12.34 11.46 -7.04
CA VAL A 301 11.66 12.08 -5.89
C VAL A 301 11.18 13.50 -6.24
N CYS A 302 12.01 14.31 -6.89
CA CYS A 302 11.61 15.66 -7.33
C CYS A 302 10.40 15.61 -8.29
N ALA A 303 10.43 14.71 -9.28
CA ALA A 303 9.34 14.50 -10.21
C ALA A 303 8.05 14.03 -9.51
N ALA A 304 8.19 13.14 -8.52
CA ALA A 304 7.08 12.59 -7.76
C ALA A 304 6.43 13.67 -6.87
N LEU A 305 7.23 14.45 -6.13
CA LEU A 305 6.76 15.57 -5.31
C LEU A 305 6.05 16.64 -6.16
N ARG A 306 6.59 16.96 -7.35
CA ARG A 306 5.98 17.93 -8.28
C ARG A 306 4.56 17.54 -8.69
N LYS A 307 4.29 16.24 -8.82
CA LYS A 307 2.95 15.72 -9.12
C LYS A 307 2.09 15.59 -7.87
N ALA A 308 2.65 15.14 -6.75
CA ALA A 308 1.91 14.84 -5.53
C ALA A 308 1.41 16.10 -4.81
N ILE A 309 2.24 17.15 -4.69
CA ILE A 309 1.90 18.37 -3.93
C ILE A 309 0.64 19.08 -4.51
N PRO A 310 0.51 19.31 -5.83
CA PRO A 310 -0.71 19.88 -6.40
C PRO A 310 -1.95 18.99 -6.21
N LYS A 311 -1.80 17.67 -6.34
CA LYS A 311 -2.90 16.71 -6.10
C LYS A 311 -3.35 16.74 -4.64
N MET A 312 -2.41 16.81 -3.70
CA MET A 312 -2.70 16.92 -2.27
C MET A 312 -3.45 18.22 -1.96
N LYS A 313 -3.02 19.33 -2.56
CA LYS A 313 -3.70 20.63 -2.45
C LYS A 313 -5.13 20.57 -2.96
N GLU A 314 -5.34 19.95 -4.11
CA GLU A 314 -6.68 19.81 -4.70
C GLU A 314 -7.59 18.91 -3.86
N PHE A 315 -7.04 17.79 -3.37
CA PHE A 315 -7.75 16.91 -2.46
C PHE A 315 -8.29 17.67 -1.25
N TYR A 316 -7.44 18.40 -0.51
CA TYR A 316 -7.90 19.14 0.67
C TYR A 316 -8.91 20.24 0.35
N ARG A 317 -8.74 20.95 -0.77
CA ARG A 317 -9.71 21.96 -1.24
C ARG A 317 -11.08 21.36 -1.57
N SER A 318 -11.12 20.14 -2.10
CA SER A 318 -12.37 19.45 -2.43
C SER A 318 -13.16 19.01 -1.19
N LEU A 319 -12.50 18.88 -0.03
CA LEU A 319 -13.15 18.45 1.20
C LEU A 319 -14.09 19.52 1.71
N GLN A 320 -15.38 19.24 1.59
CA GLN A 320 -16.44 20.04 2.19
C GLN A 320 -16.58 19.68 3.67
N THR A 321 -15.89 20.40 4.55
CA THR A 321 -16.03 20.24 6.01
C THR A 321 -17.21 21.07 6.57
N ARG A 322 -18.15 21.48 5.71
CA ARG A 322 -19.21 22.47 6.04
C ARG A 322 -20.27 21.96 7.00
N LEU A 323 -20.38 20.65 7.20
CA LEU A 323 -21.25 20.10 8.24
C LEU A 323 -20.48 20.12 9.58
N PRO A 324 -21.01 20.73 10.65
CA PRO A 324 -20.40 20.69 11.98
C PRO A 324 -20.18 19.25 12.48
N HIS A 325 -21.04 18.33 12.02
CA HIS A 325 -21.00 16.90 12.29
C HIS A 325 -21.36 16.16 10.99
N PRO A 326 -20.41 15.93 10.07
CA PRO A 326 -20.68 15.13 8.89
C PRO A 326 -21.10 13.72 9.32
N PRO A 327 -22.00 13.06 8.57
CA PRO A 327 -22.43 11.73 8.93
C PRO A 327 -21.23 10.77 8.93
N PRO A 328 -21.31 9.75 9.79
CA PRO A 328 -20.40 8.62 9.78
C PRO A 328 -19.95 8.16 8.38
N ASN A 329 -18.63 8.11 8.13
CA ASN A 329 -18.06 7.50 6.92
C ASN A 329 -17.31 6.20 7.28
N PRO A 330 -18.00 5.05 7.30
CA PRO A 330 -17.38 3.77 7.62
C PRO A 330 -16.30 3.35 6.62
N GLN A 331 -16.29 3.92 5.41
CA GLN A 331 -15.23 3.69 4.41
C GLN A 331 -13.85 4.00 4.97
N LEU A 332 -13.73 4.95 5.91
CA LEU A 332 -12.46 5.42 6.45
C LEU A 332 -11.67 4.33 7.19
N LEU A 333 -12.31 3.23 7.58
CA LEU A 333 -11.67 2.04 8.16
C LEU A 333 -11.09 1.07 7.13
N PHE A 334 -11.55 1.15 5.89
CA PHE A 334 -11.20 0.22 4.82
C PHE A 334 -10.24 0.88 3.82
N PRO A 335 -9.66 0.13 2.87
CA PRO A 335 -8.93 0.71 1.75
C PRO A 335 -9.76 1.79 1.02
N TYR A 336 -9.09 2.76 0.38
CA TYR A 336 -9.79 3.78 -0.41
C TYR A 336 -10.52 3.22 -1.65
N PRO A 337 -10.05 2.17 -2.35
CA PRO A 337 -10.75 1.64 -3.52
C PRO A 337 -12.08 1.01 -3.09
N ASN A 338 -13.18 1.57 -3.58
CA ASN A 338 -14.53 1.05 -3.37
C ASN A 338 -15.34 1.01 -4.68
N THR A 339 -14.64 1.14 -5.80
CA THR A 339 -15.19 0.97 -7.14
C THR A 339 -14.21 0.15 -7.98
N TYR A 340 -14.73 -0.61 -8.93
CA TYR A 340 -13.99 -1.40 -9.91
C TYR A 340 -14.58 -1.21 -11.30
N ASP A 341 -13.93 -1.83 -12.29
CA ASP A 341 -14.31 -1.70 -13.70
C ASP A 341 -14.18 -0.24 -14.15
N THR A 342 -13.05 0.38 -13.80
CA THR A 342 -12.74 1.81 -14.04
C THR A 342 -13.80 2.75 -13.47
N GLY A 343 -14.26 2.45 -12.25
CA GLY A 343 -15.23 3.29 -11.53
C GLY A 343 -16.70 3.03 -11.90
N ARG A 344 -16.98 2.07 -12.79
CA ARG A 344 -18.36 1.78 -13.24
C ARG A 344 -19.18 1.00 -12.21
N GLN A 345 -18.53 0.23 -11.35
CA GLN A 345 -19.20 -0.61 -10.35
C GLN A 345 -18.70 -0.25 -8.96
N ALA A 346 -19.61 0.11 -8.06
CA ALA A 346 -19.30 0.47 -6.68
C ALA A 346 -19.64 -0.66 -5.72
N PHE A 347 -18.93 -0.72 -4.59
CA PHE A 347 -19.21 -1.64 -3.49
C PHE A 347 -18.99 -0.98 -2.13
N LEU A 348 -19.62 -1.56 -1.11
CA LEU A 348 -19.47 -1.16 0.29
C LEU A 348 -18.79 -2.31 1.04
N TYR A 349 -17.70 -2.00 1.74
CA TYR A 349 -17.05 -2.97 2.61
C TYR A 349 -17.96 -3.39 3.76
N VAL A 350 -17.99 -4.69 4.05
CA VAL A 350 -18.73 -5.28 5.17
C VAL A 350 -17.76 -5.59 6.31
N GLU A 351 -16.72 -6.37 6.01
CA GLU A 351 -15.73 -6.77 7.00
C GLU A 351 -14.40 -7.12 6.36
N ARG A 352 -13.37 -7.16 7.21
CA ARG A 352 -12.04 -7.60 6.88
C ARG A 352 -11.90 -9.08 7.21
N ILE A 353 -11.65 -9.91 6.19
CA ILE A 353 -11.47 -11.36 6.32
C ILE A 353 -10.02 -11.66 6.75
N SER A 354 -9.06 -10.98 6.12
CA SER A 354 -7.62 -11.12 6.43
C SER A 354 -6.90 -9.78 6.26
N SER A 355 -5.56 -9.77 6.31
CA SER A 355 -4.79 -8.53 6.20
C SER A 355 -5.11 -7.72 4.93
N LEU A 356 -5.29 -8.37 3.78
CA LEU A 356 -5.53 -7.71 2.49
C LEU A 356 -6.76 -8.27 1.76
N ALA A 357 -7.62 -9.03 2.44
CA ALA A 357 -8.84 -9.61 1.88
C ALA A 357 -10.09 -9.17 2.67
N PHE A 358 -11.15 -8.87 1.94
CA PHE A 358 -12.35 -8.24 2.47
C PHE A 358 -13.60 -8.82 1.84
N ARG A 359 -14.67 -8.86 2.64
CA ARG A 359 -16.03 -9.05 2.14
C ARG A 359 -16.65 -7.69 1.89
N ALA A 360 -17.31 -7.54 0.76
CA ALA A 360 -18.04 -6.34 0.40
C ALA A 360 -19.38 -6.68 -0.25
N LYS A 361 -20.22 -5.67 -0.45
CA LYS A 361 -21.50 -5.77 -1.17
C LYS A 361 -21.51 -4.81 -2.33
N SER A 362 -21.95 -5.28 -3.49
CA SER A 362 -22.25 -4.42 -4.64
C SER A 362 -23.28 -3.35 -4.25
N ALA A 363 -22.95 -2.08 -4.48
CA ALA A 363 -23.87 -0.99 -4.20
C ALA A 363 -25.12 -1.02 -5.13
N ALA A 364 -25.01 -1.67 -6.29
CA ALA A 364 -26.08 -1.75 -7.29
C ALA A 364 -27.03 -2.93 -7.08
N THR A 365 -26.51 -4.06 -6.57
CA THR A 365 -27.26 -5.33 -6.52
C THR A 365 -27.35 -5.95 -5.13
N ASP A 366 -26.68 -5.37 -4.12
CA ASP A 366 -26.45 -5.93 -2.77
C ASP A 366 -25.75 -7.31 -2.75
N ALA A 367 -25.35 -7.83 -3.91
CA ALA A 367 -24.65 -9.11 -4.04
C ALA A 367 -23.29 -9.05 -3.33
N GLN A 368 -22.94 -10.12 -2.61
CA GLN A 368 -21.66 -10.23 -1.91
C GLN A 368 -20.51 -10.40 -2.91
N VAL A 369 -19.41 -9.70 -2.68
CA VAL A 369 -18.17 -9.80 -3.45
C VAL A 369 -16.98 -9.98 -2.50
N PHE A 370 -15.97 -10.69 -2.98
CA PHE A 370 -14.68 -10.80 -2.31
C PHE A 370 -13.70 -9.83 -2.96
N VAL A 371 -13.01 -9.02 -2.15
CA VAL A 371 -12.04 -8.02 -2.60
C VAL A 371 -10.69 -8.33 -1.98
N LYS A 372 -9.66 -8.51 -2.81
CA LYS A 372 -8.27 -8.72 -2.37
C LYS A 372 -7.33 -7.70 -2.99
N PHE A 373 -6.32 -7.30 -2.22
CA PHE A 373 -5.24 -6.45 -2.69
C PHE A 373 -3.92 -7.23 -2.70
N CYS A 374 -3.24 -7.23 -3.84
CA CYS A 374 -1.98 -7.93 -4.02
C CYS A 374 -1.04 -7.18 -4.96
N LYS A 375 0.21 -7.63 -5.11
CA LYS A 375 1.17 -7.04 -6.06
C LYS A 375 1.20 -7.75 -7.41
N CYS A 376 0.78 -9.02 -7.44
CA CYS A 376 0.76 -9.88 -8.62
C CYS A 376 -0.49 -10.76 -8.60
N TYR A 377 -1.06 -11.05 -9.76
CA TYR A 377 -2.19 -11.95 -9.88
C TYR A 377 -2.24 -12.58 -11.27
N SER A 378 -2.40 -13.90 -11.36
CA SER A 378 -2.52 -14.59 -12.65
C SER A 378 -3.98 -14.73 -13.07
N THR A 379 -4.47 -13.77 -13.87
CA THR A 379 -5.82 -13.85 -14.45
C THR A 379 -5.95 -15.03 -15.41
N GLY A 380 -4.90 -15.36 -16.18
CA GLY A 380 -4.91 -16.51 -17.08
C GLY A 380 -5.10 -17.86 -16.36
N ALA A 381 -4.41 -18.05 -15.23
CA ALA A 381 -4.62 -19.22 -14.37
C ALA A 381 -6.05 -19.23 -13.78
N HIS A 382 -6.53 -18.06 -13.35
CA HIS A 382 -7.87 -17.90 -12.79
C HIS A 382 -8.96 -18.28 -13.79
N ASP A 383 -8.93 -17.66 -14.97
CA ASP A 383 -9.92 -17.87 -16.03
C ASP A 383 -9.94 -19.34 -16.47
N THR A 384 -8.76 -19.98 -16.53
CA THR A 384 -8.63 -21.40 -16.83
C THR A 384 -9.36 -22.27 -15.80
N LEU A 385 -9.14 -22.01 -14.51
CA LEU A 385 -9.81 -22.74 -13.43
C LEU A 385 -11.31 -22.45 -13.40
N HIS A 386 -11.72 -21.19 -13.57
CA HIS A 386 -13.11 -20.78 -13.57
C HIS A 386 -13.89 -21.43 -14.71
N ALA A 387 -13.32 -21.47 -15.93
CA ALA A 387 -13.92 -22.13 -17.08
C ALA A 387 -14.16 -23.64 -16.86
N ALA A 388 -13.38 -24.27 -15.99
CA ALA A 388 -13.54 -25.66 -15.58
C ALA A 388 -14.39 -25.86 -14.30
N GLY A 389 -14.92 -24.78 -13.72
CA GLY A 389 -15.73 -24.82 -12.50
C GLY A 389 -14.93 -24.91 -11.19
N TYR A 390 -13.63 -24.59 -11.22
CA TYR A 390 -12.71 -24.72 -10.08
C TYR A 390 -12.16 -23.40 -9.55
N ALA A 391 -12.72 -22.26 -9.95
CA ALA A 391 -12.47 -20.95 -9.35
C ALA A 391 -13.76 -20.12 -9.37
N PRO A 392 -13.98 -19.23 -8.38
CA PRO A 392 -15.08 -18.28 -8.41
C PRO A 392 -14.98 -17.40 -9.66
N ARG A 393 -16.07 -16.78 -10.08
CA ARG A 393 -16.03 -15.82 -11.18
C ARG A 393 -15.19 -14.59 -10.83
N LEU A 394 -14.16 -14.31 -11.63
CA LEU A 394 -13.41 -13.05 -11.59
C LEU A 394 -14.27 -11.91 -12.13
N LEU A 395 -14.54 -10.91 -11.29
CA LEU A 395 -15.28 -9.70 -11.67
C LEU A 395 -14.34 -8.61 -12.16
N CYS A 396 -13.17 -8.50 -11.53
CA CYS A 396 -12.18 -7.48 -11.86
C CYS A 396 -10.77 -7.87 -11.41
N CYS A 397 -9.76 -7.43 -12.17
CA CYS A 397 -8.37 -7.34 -11.74
C CYS A 397 -7.83 -6.00 -12.26
N GLU A 398 -7.78 -4.98 -11.40
CA GLU A 398 -7.50 -3.60 -11.78
C GLU A 398 -6.21 -3.08 -11.12
N PRO A 399 -5.30 -2.44 -11.88
CA PRO A 399 -4.12 -1.81 -11.32
C PRO A 399 -4.49 -0.55 -10.51
N LEU A 400 -3.81 -0.39 -9.39
CA LEU A 400 -3.90 0.74 -8.50
C LEU A 400 -2.51 1.37 -8.29
N PRO A 401 -2.47 2.67 -7.93
CA PRO A 401 -1.24 3.34 -7.51
C PRO A 401 -0.43 2.54 -6.49
N GLY A 402 0.90 2.66 -6.57
CA GLY A 402 1.82 1.88 -5.73
C GLY A 402 2.03 0.48 -6.31
N ARG A 403 1.71 0.25 -7.59
CA ARG A 403 1.72 -1.08 -8.24
C ARG A 403 0.90 -2.13 -7.47
N TRP A 404 -0.19 -1.72 -6.85
CA TRP A 404 -1.15 -2.66 -6.28
C TRP A 404 -2.10 -3.15 -7.36
N LEU A 405 -2.69 -4.32 -7.14
CA LEU A 405 -3.80 -4.86 -7.89
C LEU A 405 -4.98 -4.99 -6.94
N MET A 406 -6.16 -4.58 -7.38
CA MET A 406 -7.42 -4.92 -6.75
C MET A 406 -8.07 -6.06 -7.54
N VAL A 407 -8.24 -7.20 -6.89
CA VAL A 407 -8.91 -8.37 -7.42
C VAL A 407 -10.28 -8.47 -6.78
N VAL A 408 -11.32 -8.50 -7.60
CA VAL A 408 -12.71 -8.66 -7.16
C VAL A 408 -13.27 -9.94 -7.75
N THR A 409 -13.79 -10.83 -6.92
CA THR A 409 -14.47 -12.06 -7.35
C THR A 409 -15.88 -12.10 -6.78
N GLU A 410 -16.73 -13.00 -7.29
CA GLU A 410 -17.92 -13.38 -6.53
C GLU A 410 -17.52 -13.93 -5.15
N PHE A 411 -18.38 -13.70 -4.17
CA PHE A 411 -18.21 -14.26 -2.84
C PHE A 411 -18.90 -15.63 -2.78
N LEU A 412 -18.17 -16.66 -2.36
CA LEU A 412 -18.70 -18.00 -2.20
C LEU A 412 -19.34 -18.12 -0.81
N GLU A 413 -20.67 -18.04 -0.74
CA GLU A 413 -21.40 -18.27 0.50
C GLU A 413 -21.22 -19.73 0.96
N ASP A 414 -21.14 -19.93 2.27
CA ASP A 414 -20.94 -21.23 2.93
C ASP A 414 -19.66 -21.98 2.53
N ALA A 415 -18.69 -21.30 1.92
CA ALA A 415 -17.38 -21.86 1.66
C ALA A 415 -16.58 -22.03 2.96
N CYS A 416 -15.93 -23.19 3.10
CA CYS A 416 -14.94 -23.45 4.13
C CYS A 416 -13.57 -23.72 3.50
N MET A 417 -12.49 -23.50 4.25
CA MET A 417 -11.15 -23.91 3.80
C MET A 417 -11.08 -25.44 3.76
N TRP A 418 -10.20 -25.97 2.92
CA TRP A 418 -10.00 -27.42 2.79
C TRP A 418 -9.71 -28.10 4.13
N ASP A 419 -8.92 -27.44 4.98
CA ASP A 419 -8.55 -27.95 6.29
C ASP A 419 -9.74 -28.04 7.26
N ASP A 420 -10.77 -27.21 7.05
CA ASP A 420 -12.00 -27.17 7.84
C ASP A 420 -13.13 -28.01 7.23
N ALA A 421 -12.96 -28.49 5.99
CA ALA A 421 -13.99 -29.20 5.26
C ALA A 421 -14.20 -30.62 5.81
N MET A 422 -15.44 -30.93 6.24
CA MET A 422 -15.81 -32.29 6.68
C MET A 422 -15.71 -33.33 5.57
N GLN A 423 -15.98 -32.92 4.33
CA GLN A 423 -15.86 -33.76 3.14
C GLN A 423 -14.89 -33.09 2.17
N LYS A 424 -13.79 -33.78 1.88
CA LYS A 424 -12.72 -33.32 0.99
C LYS A 424 -12.89 -33.95 -0.40
N PRO A 425 -13.33 -33.21 -1.45
CA PRO A 425 -13.58 -33.77 -2.78
C PRO A 425 -12.25 -33.96 -3.56
N HIS A 426 -11.43 -34.93 -3.13
CA HIS A 426 -10.07 -35.16 -3.64
C HIS A 426 -9.99 -35.29 -5.17
N GLU A 427 -10.94 -35.98 -5.80
CA GLU A 427 -10.97 -36.11 -7.25
C GLU A 427 -11.18 -34.79 -7.99
N GLN A 428 -11.93 -33.86 -7.40
CA GLN A 428 -12.14 -32.54 -7.98
C GLN A 428 -10.88 -31.69 -7.84
N LEU A 429 -10.22 -31.72 -6.67
CA LEU A 429 -8.95 -31.03 -6.47
C LEU A 429 -7.88 -31.54 -7.45
N HIS A 430 -7.75 -32.86 -7.61
CA HIS A 430 -6.83 -33.44 -8.59
C HIS A 430 -7.17 -33.01 -10.04
N ARG A 431 -8.45 -32.94 -10.39
CA ARG A 431 -8.89 -32.42 -11.70
C ARG A 431 -8.55 -30.94 -11.88
N ALA A 432 -8.77 -30.10 -10.87
CA ALA A 432 -8.45 -28.68 -10.91
C ALA A 432 -6.97 -28.42 -11.19
N VAL A 433 -6.07 -29.14 -10.48
CA VAL A 433 -4.63 -29.04 -10.70
C VAL A 433 -4.24 -29.50 -12.10
N ASN A 434 -4.82 -30.61 -12.58
CA ASN A 434 -4.55 -31.09 -13.94
C ASN A 434 -5.02 -30.13 -15.03
N VAL A 435 -6.19 -29.49 -14.86
CA VAL A 435 -6.69 -28.45 -15.76
C VAL A 435 -5.68 -27.30 -15.85
N LEU A 436 -5.23 -26.81 -14.69
CA LEU A 436 -4.24 -25.73 -14.62
C LEU A 436 -2.93 -26.11 -15.34
N HIS A 437 -2.40 -27.31 -15.04
CA HIS A 437 -1.17 -27.84 -15.61
C HIS A 437 -1.26 -28.11 -17.12
N SER A 438 -2.42 -28.54 -17.60
CA SER A 438 -2.67 -28.82 -19.02
C SER A 438 -2.73 -27.55 -19.84
N ALA A 439 -3.21 -26.45 -19.23
CA ALA A 439 -3.19 -25.11 -19.82
C ALA A 439 -1.81 -24.43 -19.74
N GLY A 440 -0.79 -25.09 -19.19
CA GLY A 440 0.57 -24.55 -19.11
C GLY A 440 0.82 -23.65 -17.89
N PHE A 441 -0.08 -23.64 -16.91
CA PHE A 441 0.07 -22.88 -15.68
C PHE A 441 0.51 -23.76 -14.50
N VAL A 442 1.06 -23.12 -13.48
CA VAL A 442 1.39 -23.70 -12.17
C VAL A 442 0.83 -22.79 -11.07
N HIS A 443 0.51 -23.34 -9.90
CA HIS A 443 -0.06 -22.59 -8.77
C HIS A 443 1.04 -22.06 -7.82
N GLY A 444 1.95 -22.92 -7.40
CA GLY A 444 3.08 -22.64 -6.53
C GLY A 444 2.76 -22.62 -5.03
N ASP A 445 1.54 -22.23 -4.66
CA ASP A 445 1.10 -22.15 -3.25
C ASP A 445 -0.18 -22.95 -2.94
N LEU A 446 -0.26 -24.21 -3.38
CA LEU A 446 -1.49 -25.03 -3.24
C LEU A 446 -1.67 -25.58 -1.81
N ARG A 447 -1.82 -24.70 -0.83
CA ARG A 447 -2.05 -25.07 0.58
C ARG A 447 -3.55 -25.20 0.89
N GLY A 448 -3.89 -25.82 2.02
CA GLY A 448 -5.28 -26.05 2.42
C GLY A 448 -6.09 -24.76 2.56
N CYS A 449 -5.47 -23.68 3.05
CA CYS A 449 -6.08 -22.35 3.11
C CYS A 449 -6.32 -21.68 1.75
N ASN A 450 -5.75 -22.22 0.65
CA ASN A 450 -5.92 -21.73 -0.72
C ASN A 450 -6.84 -22.64 -1.55
N VAL A 451 -7.53 -23.59 -0.89
CA VAL A 451 -8.54 -24.45 -1.50
C VAL A 451 -9.81 -24.31 -0.67
N LEU A 452 -10.91 -23.93 -1.32
CA LEU A 452 -12.22 -23.78 -0.69
C LEU A 452 -13.15 -24.92 -1.10
N VAL A 453 -14.03 -25.33 -0.19
CA VAL A 453 -15.12 -26.27 -0.46
C VAL A 453 -16.45 -25.59 -0.15
N ALA A 454 -17.33 -25.50 -1.15
CA ALA A 454 -18.67 -24.95 -0.99
C ALA A 454 -19.69 -25.87 -1.69
N GLY A 455 -20.69 -26.36 -0.95
CA GLY A 455 -21.71 -27.27 -1.51
C GLY A 455 -21.15 -28.55 -2.14
N GLY A 456 -19.99 -29.04 -1.67
CA GLY A 456 -19.30 -30.20 -2.24
C GLY A 456 -18.49 -29.93 -3.50
N GLN A 457 -18.39 -28.67 -3.93
CA GLN A 457 -17.56 -28.20 -5.05
C GLN A 457 -16.23 -27.62 -4.55
N VAL A 458 -15.14 -27.93 -5.25
CA VAL A 458 -13.80 -27.37 -4.98
C VAL A 458 -13.57 -26.08 -5.75
N TYR A 459 -12.98 -25.10 -5.08
CA TYR A 459 -12.48 -23.86 -5.68
C TYR A 459 -11.03 -23.64 -5.26
N VAL A 460 -10.12 -23.53 -6.23
CA VAL A 460 -8.72 -23.16 -6.02
C VAL A 460 -8.62 -21.64 -6.10
N VAL A 461 -8.08 -21.03 -5.04
CA VAL A 461 -7.98 -19.58 -4.89
C VAL A 461 -6.55 -19.16 -4.56
N ASP A 462 -6.31 -17.85 -4.40
CA ASP A 462 -4.99 -17.28 -4.14
C ASP A 462 -3.93 -17.53 -5.24
N LEU A 463 -4.23 -17.00 -6.43
CA LEU A 463 -3.42 -17.14 -7.64
C LEU A 463 -2.36 -16.04 -7.79
N GLU A 464 -1.84 -15.53 -6.66
CA GLU A 464 -0.81 -14.47 -6.67
C GLU A 464 0.55 -14.99 -7.12
N TRP A 465 0.86 -16.25 -6.82
CA TRP A 465 2.12 -16.89 -7.20
C TRP A 465 1.97 -17.74 -8.47
N ALA A 466 0.73 -17.99 -8.88
CA ALA A 466 0.43 -18.74 -10.08
C ALA A 466 0.97 -18.01 -11.31
N GLY A 467 1.26 -18.77 -12.36
CA GLY A 467 1.76 -18.19 -13.59
C GLY A 467 2.13 -19.23 -14.63
N ILE A 468 2.67 -18.75 -15.76
CA ILE A 468 3.09 -19.61 -16.87
C ILE A 468 4.26 -20.48 -16.42
N MET A 469 4.17 -21.79 -16.69
CA MET A 469 5.22 -22.75 -16.38
C MET A 469 6.54 -22.36 -17.06
N GLY A 470 7.62 -22.34 -16.29
CA GLY A 470 8.95 -21.90 -16.76
C GLY A 470 9.21 -20.40 -16.63
N GLU A 471 8.16 -19.59 -16.44
CA GLU A 471 8.27 -18.14 -16.19
C GLU A 471 7.93 -17.77 -14.74
N ALA A 472 6.93 -18.44 -14.17
CA ALA A 472 6.49 -18.24 -12.79
C ALA A 472 7.61 -18.56 -11.81
N LYS A 473 7.82 -17.68 -10.84
CA LYS A 473 8.86 -17.80 -9.82
C LYS A 473 8.28 -17.53 -8.45
N TYR A 474 8.82 -18.20 -7.45
CA TYR A 474 8.49 -17.88 -6.08
C TYR A 474 8.93 -16.45 -5.72
N PRO A 475 8.14 -15.73 -4.92
CA PRO A 475 8.54 -14.41 -4.45
C PRO A 475 9.79 -14.51 -3.57
N PHE A 476 10.51 -13.40 -3.44
CA PHE A 476 11.53 -13.30 -2.40
C PHE A 476 10.90 -13.34 -1.01
N PHE A 477 11.67 -13.78 -0.01
CA PHE A 477 11.26 -13.83 1.40
C PHE A 477 10.16 -14.84 1.71
N MET A 478 10.12 -15.98 1.01
CA MET A 478 9.21 -17.07 1.35
C MET A 478 9.35 -17.46 2.83
N ASN A 479 8.22 -17.78 3.47
CA ASN A 479 8.22 -18.26 4.84
C ASN A 479 8.77 -19.69 4.92
N ARG A 480 10.08 -19.83 5.09
CA ARG A 480 10.74 -21.13 5.29
C ARG A 480 10.80 -21.56 6.76
N ALA A 481 10.37 -20.70 7.68
CA ALA A 481 10.39 -21.00 9.11
C ALA A 481 9.20 -21.87 9.51
N ASP A 482 7.99 -21.48 9.07
CA ASP A 482 6.75 -22.15 9.49
C ASP A 482 6.21 -23.12 8.43
N ILE A 483 6.67 -23.00 7.18
CA ILE A 483 6.15 -23.78 6.06
C ILE A 483 7.27 -24.67 5.51
N ARG A 484 7.03 -25.97 5.54
CA ARG A 484 7.84 -26.95 4.81
C ARG A 484 7.46 -26.93 3.34
N TRP A 485 8.24 -26.22 2.54
CA TRP A 485 8.09 -26.16 1.08
C TRP A 485 8.61 -27.43 0.39
N PRO A 486 8.11 -27.76 -0.81
CA PRO A 486 8.64 -28.86 -1.62
C PRO A 486 10.11 -28.63 -2.00
N ASP A 487 10.84 -29.72 -2.24
CA ASP A 487 12.25 -29.65 -2.64
C ASP A 487 12.42 -28.82 -3.93
N GLY A 488 13.37 -27.89 -3.91
CA GLY A 488 13.62 -26.95 -5.02
C GLY A 488 12.80 -25.66 -4.98
N ALA A 489 11.76 -25.57 -4.15
CA ALA A 489 11.02 -24.32 -3.94
C ALA A 489 11.81 -23.37 -3.03
N SER A 490 12.30 -22.27 -3.60
CA SER A 490 13.08 -21.25 -2.89
C SER A 490 12.91 -19.88 -3.55
N ASP A 491 13.37 -18.83 -2.88
CA ASP A 491 13.23 -17.45 -3.32
C ASP A 491 13.71 -17.28 -4.77
N ASN A 492 12.84 -16.70 -5.61
CA ASN A 492 13.10 -16.41 -7.03
C ASN A 492 13.47 -17.64 -7.88
N GLN A 493 13.20 -18.85 -7.39
CA GLN A 493 13.31 -20.07 -8.18
C GLN A 493 12.01 -20.35 -8.95
N PRO A 494 12.08 -21.04 -10.10
CA PRO A 494 10.91 -21.40 -10.88
C PRO A 494 9.89 -22.22 -10.07
N ILE A 495 8.62 -21.91 -10.28
CA ILE A 495 7.51 -22.74 -9.81
C ILE A 495 7.30 -23.85 -10.84
N THR A 496 7.13 -25.08 -10.36
CA THR A 496 7.06 -26.29 -11.19
C THR A 496 5.82 -27.11 -10.87
N LYS A 497 5.40 -27.97 -11.82
CA LYS A 497 4.31 -28.93 -11.59
C LYS A 497 4.59 -29.88 -10.45
N THR A 498 5.86 -30.25 -10.24
CA THR A 498 6.28 -31.14 -9.16
C THR A 498 6.04 -30.50 -7.79
N HIS A 499 6.16 -29.18 -7.67
CA HIS A 499 5.80 -28.48 -6.44
C HIS A 499 4.29 -28.53 -6.16
N ASP A 500 3.45 -28.29 -7.18
CA ASP A 500 1.99 -28.39 -7.05
C ASP A 500 1.56 -29.82 -6.72
N ASN A 501 2.15 -30.82 -7.39
CA ASN A 501 1.85 -32.24 -7.13
C ASN A 501 2.28 -32.67 -5.72
N TRP A 502 3.39 -32.13 -5.20
CA TRP A 502 3.79 -32.37 -3.82
C TRP A 502 2.74 -31.86 -2.83
N TRP A 503 2.23 -30.65 -3.05
CA TRP A 503 1.15 -30.09 -2.24
C TRP A 503 -0.15 -30.90 -2.38
N LEU A 504 -0.50 -31.28 -3.60
CA LEU A 504 -1.66 -32.13 -3.87
C LEU A 504 -1.56 -33.46 -3.11
N HIS A 505 -0.40 -34.13 -3.15
CA HIS A 505 -0.16 -35.33 -2.37
C HIS A 505 -0.31 -35.08 -0.87
N LYS A 506 0.21 -33.96 -0.36
CA LYS A 506 0.08 -33.61 1.06
C LYS A 506 -1.39 -33.43 1.48
N LEU A 507 -2.16 -32.66 0.70
CA LEU A 507 -3.60 -32.44 0.95
C LEU A 507 -4.45 -33.70 0.80
N MET A 508 -3.99 -34.67 0.01
CA MET A 508 -4.62 -35.98 -0.13
C MET A 508 -4.16 -36.96 0.96
N SER A 509 -2.96 -36.80 1.53
CA SER A 509 -2.40 -37.71 2.54
C SER A 509 -2.92 -37.51 3.96
N ASP A 510 -3.72 -36.47 4.21
CA ASP A 510 -4.51 -36.32 5.45
C ASP A 510 -5.61 -37.42 5.61
N LEU A 511 -5.47 -38.54 4.91
CA LEU A 511 -6.26 -39.76 5.03
C LEU A 511 -5.80 -40.67 6.18
N ASP A 512 -4.61 -40.46 6.74
CA ASP A 512 -3.94 -41.43 7.65
C ASP A 512 -3.61 -40.91 9.06
N THR A 513 -4.38 -39.96 9.62
CA THR A 513 -4.31 -39.61 11.05
C THR A 513 -5.66 -39.51 11.71
#